data_AF-A0A3G2USU4-F1
#
_entry.id   AF-A0A3G2USU4-F1
#
_cell.length_a   1.000
_cell.length_b   1.000
_cell.length_c   1.000
_cell.angle_alpha   90.00
_cell.angle_beta   90.00
_cell.angle_gamma   90.00
#
_symmetry.space_group_name_H-M   'P 1'
#
loop_
_entity.id
_entity.type
_entity.pdbx_description
1 polymer ?
#
loop_
_entity_poly.entity_id
_entity_poly.type
_entity_poly.pdbx_seq_one_letter_code
_entity_poly.pdbx_strand_id
1 'polypeptide(L)'
;MPNFSAVQLLQAARDERARRQAAWAAAGQTFADRALQDDALWSNIEQMAGRFARDPIAMKRWPWYWTPIERETMIDSALKTAIKAETRLDASKPADRAKIDALWHLFRWLRNPGAYRQPRSAERQAA
;
A
#
# COMPACT_ATOMS: atom_id res chain seq x y z
N MET A 1 -10.54 15.31 5.45
CA MET A 1 -10.44 14.31 4.36
C MET A 1 -11.12 13.04 4.85
N PRO A 2 -12.05 12.44 4.08
CA PRO A 2 -12.60 11.14 4.46
C PRO A 2 -11.46 10.12 4.59
N ASN A 3 -11.54 9.27 5.61
CA ASN A 3 -10.55 8.21 5.80
C ASN A 3 -10.72 7.16 4.71
N PHE A 4 -9.63 6.80 4.01
CA PHE A 4 -9.62 5.63 3.14
C PHE A 4 -10.03 4.39 3.94
N SER A 5 -10.92 3.59 3.37
CA SER A 5 -11.28 2.28 3.91
C SER A 5 -10.11 1.30 3.79
N ALA A 6 -10.15 0.23 4.58
CA ALA A 6 -9.14 -0.82 4.52
C ALA A 6 -9.00 -1.45 3.12
N VAL A 7 -10.13 -1.65 2.42
CA VAL A 7 -10.16 -2.18 1.06
C VAL A 7 -9.50 -1.21 0.06
N GLN A 8 -9.75 0.10 0.20
CA GLN A 8 -9.12 1.10 -0.66
C GLN A 8 -7.59 1.19 -0.44
N LEU A 9 -7.12 1.02 0.79
CA LEU A 9 -5.68 0.96 1.09
C LEU A 9 -5.04 -0.27 0.46
N LEU A 10 -5.69 -1.44 0.55
CA LEU A 10 -5.23 -2.66 -0.11
C LEU A 10 -5.18 -2.49 -1.63
N GLN A 11 -6.22 -1.91 -2.22
CA GLN A 11 -6.25 -1.68 -3.67
C GLN A 11 -5.10 -0.75 -4.11
N ALA A 12 -4.87 0.35 -3.38
CA ALA A 12 -3.76 1.26 -3.66
C ALA A 12 -2.39 0.56 -3.62
N ALA A 13 -2.18 -0.35 -2.65
CA ALA A 13 -0.95 -1.13 -2.56
C ALA A 13 -0.79 -2.13 -3.72
N ARG A 14 -1.88 -2.82 -4.11
CA ARG A 14 -1.89 -3.76 -5.25
C ARG A 14 -1.60 -3.04 -6.57
N ASP A 15 -2.26 -1.91 -6.82
CA ASP A 15 -2.10 -1.13 -8.05
C ASP A 15 -0.66 -0.63 -8.21
N GLU A 16 -0.07 -0.11 -7.12
CA GLU A 16 1.30 0.40 -7.18
C GLU A 16 2.33 -0.72 -7.32
N ARG A 17 2.13 -1.88 -6.68
CA ARG A 17 2.97 -3.07 -6.90
C ARG A 17 2.91 -3.53 -8.35
N ALA A 18 1.71 -3.69 -8.91
CA ALA A 18 1.51 -4.11 -10.30
C ALA A 18 2.16 -3.12 -11.29
N ARG A 19 2.02 -1.81 -11.03
CA ARG A 19 2.67 -0.77 -11.85
C ARG A 19 4.20 -0.86 -11.80
N ARG A 20 4.78 -1.16 -10.64
CA ARG A 20 6.24 -1.33 -10.47
C ARG A 20 6.75 -2.56 -11.20
N GLN A 21 6.07 -3.70 -11.05
CA GLN A 21 6.38 -4.92 -11.80
C GLN A 21 6.34 -4.67 -13.31
N ALA A 22 5.30 -3.99 -13.81
CA ALA A 22 5.18 -3.63 -15.22
C ALA A 22 6.30 -2.69 -15.68
N ALA A 23 6.71 -1.72 -14.85
CA ALA A 23 7.81 -0.81 -15.17
C ALA A 23 9.16 -1.53 -15.26
N TRP A 24 9.45 -2.47 -14.35
CA TRP A 24 10.66 -3.29 -14.41
C TRP A 24 10.66 -4.25 -15.60
N ALA A 25 9.50 -4.82 -15.93
CA ALA A 25 9.33 -5.66 -17.13
C ALA A 25 9.56 -4.86 -18.42
N ALA A 26 8.99 -3.65 -18.53
CA ALA A 26 9.20 -2.77 -19.67
C ALA A 26 10.67 -2.33 -19.82
N ALA A 27 11.41 -2.23 -18.72
CA ALA A 27 12.84 -1.95 -18.72
C ALA A 27 13.72 -3.19 -19.01
N GLY A 28 13.14 -4.38 -19.15
CA GLY A 28 13.90 -5.63 -19.33
C GLY A 28 14.70 -6.06 -18.08
N GLN A 29 14.31 -5.58 -16.90
CA GLN A 29 15.09 -5.72 -15.65
C GLN A 29 14.36 -6.48 -14.54
N THR A 30 13.36 -7.29 -14.88
CA THR A 30 12.52 -8.03 -13.91
C THR A 30 13.32 -8.88 -12.92
N PHE A 31 14.45 -9.44 -13.34
CA PHE A 31 15.28 -10.32 -12.50
C PHE A 31 16.48 -9.62 -11.87
N ALA A 32 16.63 -8.31 -12.04
CA ALA A 32 17.68 -7.57 -11.35
C ALA A 32 17.42 -7.54 -9.85
N ASP A 33 18.46 -7.61 -9.02
CA ASP A 33 18.34 -7.59 -7.55
C ASP A 33 17.50 -6.41 -7.05
N ARG A 34 17.64 -5.24 -7.69
CA ARG A 34 16.84 -4.06 -7.37
C ARG A 34 15.34 -4.25 -7.63
N ALA A 35 14.98 -4.95 -8.71
CA ALA A 35 13.58 -5.23 -9.03
C ALA A 35 12.99 -6.25 -8.03
N LEU A 36 13.76 -7.26 -7.64
CA LEU A 36 13.36 -8.25 -6.62
C LEU A 36 13.19 -7.60 -5.24
N GLN A 37 14.12 -6.71 -4.84
CA GLN A 37 14.01 -5.94 -3.61
C GLN A 37 12.80 -5.00 -3.62
N ASP A 38 12.54 -4.33 -4.74
CA ASP A 38 11.38 -3.46 -4.89
C ASP A 38 10.06 -4.25 -4.80
N ASP A 39 9.97 -5.40 -5.47
CA ASP A 39 8.79 -6.27 -5.38
C ASP A 39 8.59 -6.81 -3.96
N ALA A 40 9.65 -7.27 -3.29
CA ALA A 40 9.57 -7.75 -1.91
C ALA A 40 9.04 -6.66 -0.97
N LEU A 41 9.53 -5.43 -1.11
CA LEU A 41 9.10 -4.30 -0.30
C LEU A 41 7.61 -3.96 -0.52
N TRP A 42 7.17 -3.89 -1.77
CA TRP A 42 5.77 -3.59 -2.08
C TRP A 42 4.82 -4.76 -1.82
N SER A 43 5.31 -5.99 -1.92
CA SER A 43 4.60 -7.20 -1.48
C SER A 43 4.33 -7.19 0.04
N ASN A 44 5.28 -6.68 0.85
CA ASN A 44 5.09 -6.50 2.28
C ASN A 44 4.05 -5.42 2.60
N ILE A 45 4.10 -4.27 1.91
CA ILE A 45 3.10 -3.19 2.04
C ILE A 45 1.71 -3.72 1.69
N GLU A 46 1.58 -4.43 0.56
CA GLU A 46 0.35 -5.07 0.11
C GLU A 46 -0.18 -6.06 1.16
N GLN A 47 0.68 -6.93 1.68
CA GLN A 47 0.29 -7.91 2.70
C GLN A 47 -0.17 -7.24 3.99
N MET A 48 0.50 -6.18 4.44
CA MET A 48 0.08 -5.44 5.62
C MET A 48 -1.29 -4.79 5.42
N ALA A 49 -1.50 -4.14 4.27
CA ALA A 49 -2.80 -3.57 3.93
C ALA A 49 -3.88 -4.66 3.81
N GLY A 50 -3.52 -5.82 3.28
CA GLY A 50 -4.39 -6.99 3.18
C GLY A 50 -4.81 -7.54 4.53
N ARG A 51 -3.88 -7.66 5.49
CA ARG A 51 -4.22 -8.03 6.87
C ARG A 51 -5.16 -7.01 7.52
N PHE A 52 -4.94 -5.72 7.29
CA PHE A 52 -5.86 -4.67 7.74
C PHE A 52 -7.23 -4.81 7.07
N ALA A 53 -7.30 -5.15 5.79
CA ALA A 53 -8.55 -5.42 5.09
C ALA A 53 -9.19 -6.79 5.40
N ARG A 54 -8.56 -7.62 6.24
CA ARG A 54 -8.93 -9.03 6.48
C ARG A 54 -8.98 -9.86 5.20
N ASP A 55 -8.13 -9.54 4.21
CA ASP A 55 -7.99 -10.29 2.98
C ASP A 55 -7.53 -11.73 3.27
N PRO A 56 -8.27 -12.76 2.82
CA PRO A 56 -7.97 -14.15 3.16
C PRO A 56 -6.59 -14.63 2.70
N ILE A 57 -6.06 -14.07 1.62
CA ILE A 57 -4.75 -14.43 1.07
C ILE A 57 -3.65 -13.81 1.95
N ALA A 58 -3.75 -12.52 2.26
CA ALA A 58 -2.79 -11.82 3.11
C ALA A 58 -2.71 -12.39 4.53
N MET A 59 -3.83 -12.88 5.08
CA MET A 59 -3.88 -13.49 6.41
C MET A 59 -3.12 -14.81 6.50
N LYS A 60 -3.04 -15.57 5.40
CA LYS A 60 -2.33 -16.87 5.33
C LYS A 60 -0.83 -16.73 5.07
N ARG A 61 -0.39 -15.58 4.56
CA ARG A 61 1.02 -15.33 4.20
C ARG A 61 1.88 -15.05 5.42
N TRP A 62 3.12 -15.55 5.41
CA TRP A 62 4.21 -15.08 6.29
C TRP A 62 4.95 -13.90 5.65
N PRO A 63 5.50 -12.95 6.43
CA PRO A 63 5.46 -12.88 7.89
C PRO A 63 4.14 -12.30 8.43
N TRP A 64 3.87 -12.48 9.72
CA TRP A 64 2.66 -11.97 10.39
C TRP A 64 2.89 -10.60 11.03
N TYR A 65 4.16 -10.23 11.18
CA TYR A 65 4.64 -8.99 11.77
C TYR A 65 5.85 -8.50 10.97
N TRP A 66 6.19 -7.22 11.17
CA TRP A 66 7.37 -6.59 10.59
C TRP A 66 8.16 -5.93 11.72
N THR A 67 9.48 -6.04 11.65
CA THR A 67 10.39 -5.34 12.54
C THR A 67 10.24 -3.81 12.38
N PRO A 68 10.65 -3.01 13.38
CA PRO A 68 10.63 -1.55 13.25
C PRO A 68 11.37 -1.04 11.99
N ILE A 69 12.53 -1.63 11.67
CA ILE A 69 13.35 -1.25 10.51
C ILE A 69 12.61 -1.53 9.18
N GLU A 70 11.97 -2.70 9.06
CA GLU A 70 11.16 -3.02 7.87
C GLU A 70 9.97 -2.07 7.74
N ARG A 71 9.34 -1.71 8.87
CA ARG A 71 8.23 -0.74 8.90
C ARG A 71 8.70 0.63 8.43
N GLU A 72 9.84 1.11 8.89
CA GLU A 72 10.43 2.38 8.45
C GLU A 72 10.76 2.37 6.96
N THR A 73 11.33 1.28 6.45
CA THR A 73 11.65 1.12 5.02
C THR A 73 10.39 1.17 4.16
N MET A 74 9.30 0.51 4.58
CA MET A 74 8.00 0.58 3.92
C MET A 74 7.41 1.99 3.92
N ILE A 75 7.48 2.69 5.06
CA ILE A 75 6.98 4.06 5.22
C ILE A 75 7.75 5.01 4.30
N ASP A 76 9.07 4.94 4.28
CA ASP A 76 9.93 5.78 3.44
C ASP A 76 9.67 5.54 1.94
N SER A 77 9.55 4.28 1.52
CA SER A 77 9.21 3.93 0.13
C SER A 77 7.85 4.45 -0.28
N ALA A 78 6.83 4.33 0.59
CA ALA A 78 5.50 4.88 0.32
C ALA A 78 5.52 6.41 0.25
N LEU A 79 6.26 7.09 1.13
CA LEU A 79 6.45 8.54 1.10
C LEU A 79 7.07 9.01 -0.21
N LYS A 80 8.22 8.42 -0.59
CA LYS A 80 8.92 8.73 -1.84
C LYS A 80 8.01 8.52 -3.05
N THR A 81 7.15 7.51 -3.00
CA THR A 81 6.19 7.22 -4.07
C THR A 81 5.08 8.27 -4.14
N ALA A 82 4.53 8.68 -3.00
CA ALA A 82 3.52 9.73 -2.95
C ALA A 82 4.07 11.07 -3.46
N ILE A 83 5.27 11.48 -3.01
CA ILE A 83 5.96 12.70 -3.50
C ILE A 83 6.20 12.62 -5.01
N LYS A 84 6.67 11.46 -5.51
CA LYS A 84 6.91 11.26 -6.94
C LYS A 84 5.63 11.33 -7.76
N ALA A 85 4.51 10.83 -7.25
CA ALA A 85 3.22 10.93 -7.91
C ALA A 85 2.73 12.39 -7.96
N GLU A 86 2.80 13.11 -6.84
CA GLU A 86 2.40 14.52 -6.75
C GLU A 86 3.20 15.43 -7.68
N THR A 87 4.48 15.13 -7.88
CA THR A 87 5.37 15.91 -8.76
C THR A 87 5.28 15.55 -10.24
N ARG A 88 4.69 14.41 -10.61
CA ARG A 88 4.70 13.90 -11.99
C ARG A 88 3.32 13.75 -12.63
N LEU A 89 2.27 13.69 -11.82
CA LEU A 89 0.90 13.50 -12.29
C LEU A 89 0.15 14.84 -12.30
N ASP A 90 -0.84 14.96 -13.17
CA ASP A 90 -1.63 16.17 -13.32
C ASP A 90 -2.86 16.12 -12.42
N ALA A 91 -2.81 16.81 -11.28
CA ALA A 91 -3.88 16.80 -10.29
C ALA A 91 -5.21 17.42 -10.78
N SER A 92 -5.25 18.05 -11.95
CA SER A 92 -6.50 18.49 -12.58
C SER A 92 -7.30 17.33 -13.20
N LYS A 93 -6.63 16.21 -13.51
CA LYS A 93 -7.27 15.00 -14.04
C LYS A 93 -7.81 14.15 -12.88
N PRO A 94 -9.10 13.77 -12.89
CA PRO A 94 -9.70 13.01 -11.79
C PRO A 94 -8.97 11.69 -11.44
N ALA A 95 -8.47 10.97 -12.45
CA ALA A 95 -7.74 9.71 -12.25
C ALA A 95 -6.38 9.91 -11.58
N ASP A 96 -5.61 10.91 -12.03
CA ASP A 96 -4.32 11.26 -11.46
C ASP A 96 -4.49 11.76 -10.02
N ARG A 97 -5.50 12.59 -9.78
CA ARG A 97 -5.85 13.06 -8.43
C ARG A 97 -6.19 11.91 -7.49
N ALA A 98 -7.05 10.98 -7.93
CA ALA A 98 -7.41 9.80 -7.13
C ALA A 98 -6.19 8.96 -6.77
N LYS A 99 -5.24 8.80 -7.71
CA LYS A 99 -3.98 8.08 -7.47
C LYS A 99 -3.07 8.80 -6.47
N ILE A 100 -2.91 10.12 -6.60
CA ILE A 100 -2.13 10.93 -5.64
C ILE A 100 -2.73 10.78 -4.24
N ASP A 101 -4.04 10.95 -4.11
CA ASP A 101 -4.74 10.85 -2.83
C ASP A 101 -4.58 9.45 -2.22
N ALA A 102 -4.71 8.39 -3.04
CA ALA A 102 -4.52 7.01 -2.60
C ALA A 102 -3.13 6.71 -2.04
N LEU A 103 -2.08 7.19 -2.70
CA LEU A 103 -0.69 7.01 -2.26
C LEU A 103 -0.42 7.77 -0.96
N TRP A 104 -0.95 8.99 -0.82
CA TRP A 104 -0.84 9.77 0.42
C TRP A 104 -1.57 9.10 1.59
N HIS A 105 -2.75 8.53 1.35
CA HIS A 105 -3.48 7.77 2.37
C HIS A 105 -2.73 6.51 2.77
N LEU A 106 -2.17 5.76 1.81
CA LEU A 106 -1.36 4.57 2.08
C LEU A 106 -0.13 4.92 2.95
N PHE A 107 0.61 5.97 2.61
CA PHE A 107 1.74 6.45 3.42
C PHE A 107 1.31 6.82 4.84
N ARG A 108 0.25 7.65 4.99
CA ARG A 108 -0.22 8.11 6.31
C ARG A 108 -0.68 6.93 7.16
N TRP A 109 -1.35 5.96 6.55
CA TRP A 109 -1.76 4.72 7.21
C TRP A 109 -0.56 3.89 7.63
N LEU A 110 0.43 3.69 6.76
CA LEU A 110 1.65 2.94 7.12
C LEU A 110 2.35 3.57 8.31
N ARG A 111 2.42 4.91 8.38
CA ARG A 111 3.02 5.65 9.50
C ARG A 111 2.22 5.51 10.79
N ASN A 112 0.90 5.49 10.74
CA ASN A 112 0.04 5.32 11.91
C ASN A 112 -1.22 4.49 11.59
N PRO A 113 -1.13 3.15 11.63
CA PRO A 113 -2.28 2.30 11.30
C PRO A 113 -3.44 2.46 12.28
N GLY A 114 -3.14 2.77 13.55
CA GLY A 114 -4.13 2.95 14.61
C GLY A 114 -5.02 4.19 14.44
N ALA A 115 -4.58 5.18 13.65
CA ALA A 115 -5.40 6.34 13.31
C ALA A 115 -6.56 6.00 12.35
N TYR A 116 -6.47 4.87 11.64
CA TYR A 116 -7.52 4.39 10.75
C TYR A 116 -8.43 3.43 11.53
N ARG A 117 -9.57 3.94 12.00
CA ARG A 117 -10.60 3.08 12.62
C ARG A 117 -11.10 2.09 11.57
N GLN A 118 -10.95 0.80 11.84
CA GLN A 118 -11.85 -0.17 11.22
C GLN A 118 -13.25 0.09 11.76
N PRO A 119 -14.30 0.09 10.92
CA PRO A 119 -15.64 -0.11 11.45
C PRO A 119 -15.59 -1.40 12.26
N ARG A 120 -15.86 -1.30 13.56
CA ARG A 120 -16.10 -2.51 14.37
C ARG A 120 -17.21 -3.23 13.63
N SER A 121 -16.94 -4.45 13.18
CA SER A 121 -17.95 -5.28 12.53
C SER A 121 -19.22 -5.22 13.38
N ALA A 122 -20.34 -4.96 12.74
CA ALA A 122 -21.66 -4.87 13.33
C ALA A 122 -22.17 -6.25 13.83
N GLU A 123 -21.29 -7.07 14.42
CA GLU A 123 -21.49 -8.48 14.75
C GLU A 123 -21.36 -8.74 16.26
N ARG A 124 -21.78 -7.79 17.09
CA ARG A 124 -21.98 -8.02 18.54
C ARG A 124 -23.32 -7.46 19.06
N GLN A 125 -24.37 -7.53 18.25
CA GLN A 125 -25.74 -7.22 18.69
C GLN A 125 -26.75 -8.34 18.38
N ALA A 126 -26.29 -9.57 18.15
CA ALA A 126 -27.18 -10.73 17.99
C ALA A 126 -26.59 -11.99 18.64
N ALA A 127 -26.14 -11.86 19.89
CA ALA A 127 -25.85 -12.99 20.77
C ALA A 127 -26.50 -12.72 22.13
#